data_AF-H2J2V1-F1
#
_entry.id   AF-H2J2V1-F1
#
_cell.length_a   1.000
_cell.length_b   1.000
_cell.length_c   1.000
_cell.angle_alpha   90.00
_cell.angle_beta   90.00
_cell.angle_gamma   90.00
#
_symmetry.space_group_name_H-M   'P 1'
#
loop_
_entity.id
_entity.type
_entity.pdbx_description
1 polymer ?
#
loop_
_entity_poly.entity_id
_entity_poly.type
_entity_poly.pdbx_seq_one_letter_code
_entity_poly.pdbx_strand_id
1 'polypeptide(L)' 'MITIPYFCQKYNFDPDLLRKLVKYLNVQPITGDLQTRGMRFYNEKDLFHIYNTFINTFPKNLQQ' A
#
# COMPACT_ATOMS: atom_id res chain seq x y z
N MET A 1 6.55 -8.36 7.38
CA MET A 1 6.38 -6.89 7.37
C MET A 1 7.09 -6.33 6.15
N ILE A 2 6.53 -5.31 5.50
CA ILE A 2 7.00 -4.84 4.19
C ILE A 2 6.89 -3.31 4.11
N THR A 3 7.77 -2.66 3.35
CA THR A 3 7.64 -1.22 3.07
C THR A 3 6.76 -1.00 1.84
N ILE A 4 6.09 0.15 1.75
CA ILE A 4 5.30 0.51 0.56
C ILE A 4 6.12 0.42 -0.73
N PRO A 5 7.35 0.99 -0.83
CA PRO A 5 8.15 0.89 -2.05
C PRO A 5 8.41 -0.56 -2.50
N TYR A 6 8.77 -1.44 -1.56
CA TYR A 6 9.06 -2.84 -1.89
C TYR A 6 7.79 -3.61 -2.29
N PHE A 7 6.66 -3.37 -1.61
CA PHE A 7 5.37 -3.93 -2.01
C PHE A 7 4.98 -3.50 -3.44
N CYS A 8 5.07 -2.22 -3.74
CA CYS A 8 4.76 -1.67 -5.05
C CYS A 8 5.64 -2.22 -6.16
N GLN A 9 6.93 -2.42 -5.90
CA GLN A 9 7.84 -3.08 -6.83
C GLN A 9 7.42 -4.54 -7.09
N LYS A 10 7.05 -5.27 -6.03
CA LYS A 10 6.65 -6.69 -6.12
C LYS A 10 5.35 -6.90 -6.91
N TYR A 11 4.38 -5.99 -6.77
CA TYR A 11 3.05 -6.11 -7.37
C TYR A 11 2.80 -5.16 -8.55
N ASN A 12 3.84 -4.48 -9.05
CA ASN A 12 3.76 -3.48 -10.12
C ASN A 12 2.63 -2.45 -9.89
N PHE A 13 2.65 -1.81 -8.72
CA PHE A 13 1.63 -0.87 -8.28
C PHE A 13 2.22 0.51 -8.00
N ASP A 14 1.43 1.58 -8.16
CA ASP A 14 1.91 2.95 -7.93
C ASP A 14 2.14 3.22 -6.42
N PRO A 15 3.38 3.53 -5.99
CA PRO A 15 3.69 3.88 -4.61
C PRO A 15 2.94 5.09 -4.06
N ASP A 16 2.70 6.11 -4.88
CA ASP A 16 2.04 7.33 -4.43
C ASP A 16 0.55 7.12 -4.22
N LEU A 17 -0.08 6.36 -5.12
CA LEU A 17 -1.44 5.90 -4.95
C LEU A 17 -1.57 5.02 -3.69
N LEU A 18 -0.68 4.05 -3.48
CA LEU A 18 -0.74 3.19 -2.29
C LEU A 18 -0.60 4.00 -1.01
N ARG A 19 0.29 5.01 -0.97
CA ARG A 19 0.42 5.92 0.19
C ARG A 19 -0.88 6.67 0.48
N LYS A 20 -1.55 7.18 -0.56
CA LYS A 20 -2.84 7.88 -0.41
C LYS A 20 -3.91 6.93 0.12
N LEU A 21 -4.00 5.71 -0.41
CA LEU A 21 -4.98 4.71 0.01
C LEU A 21 -4.76 4.27 1.46
N VAL A 22 -3.51 3.95 1.84
CA VAL A 22 -3.13 3.60 3.21
C VAL A 22 -3.49 4.72 4.18
N LYS A 23 -3.23 5.98 3.82
CA LYS A 23 -3.60 7.14 4.64
C LYS A 23 -5.10 7.32 4.75
N TYR A 24 -5.83 7.22 3.63
CA TYR A 24 -7.29 7.37 3.58
C TYR A 24 -8.00 6.29 4.40
N LEU A 25 -7.52 5.06 4.33
CA LEU A 25 -8.06 3.91 5.07
C LEU A 25 -7.51 3.83 6.51
N ASN A 26 -6.71 4.81 6.94
CA ASN A 26 -6.09 4.87 8.26
C ASN A 26 -5.33 3.59 8.65
N VAL A 27 -4.67 2.95 7.68
CA VAL A 27 -3.87 1.74 7.91
C VAL A 27 -2.57 2.12 8.60
N GLN A 28 -2.42 1.64 9.83
CA GLN A 28 -1.28 1.97 10.69
C GLN A 28 -0.06 1.10 10.36
N PRO A 29 1.15 1.64 10.38
CA PRO A 29 2.37 0.83 10.26
C PRO A 29 2.54 -0.05 11.52
N ILE A 30 3.11 -1.25 11.34
CA ILE A 30 3.45 -2.17 12.42
C ILE A 30 4.49 -1.54 13.37
N THR A 31 5.38 -0.72 12.84
CA THR A 31 6.38 -0.01 13.66
C THR A 31 5.77 1.05 14.57
N GLY A 32 4.49 1.42 14.41
CA GLY A 32 3.93 2.57 15.09
C GLY A 32 4.80 3.82 14.86
N ASP A 33 5.13 4.52 15.95
CA ASP A 33 6.04 5.68 15.95
C ASP A 33 7.54 5.32 16.02
N LEU A 34 7.91 4.02 16.04
CA LEU A 34 9.33 3.66 16.01
C LEU A 34 9.95 4.11 14.69
N GLN A 35 10.81 5.12 14.79
CA GLN A 35 11.64 5.57 13.70
C GLN A 35 12.73 4.53 13.42
N THR A 36 12.40 3.47 12.68
CA THR A 36 13.40 2.67 11.97
C THR A 36 14.00 3.52 10.84
N ARG A 37 14.85 4.50 11.19
CA ARG A 37 15.47 5.46 10.26
C ARG A 37 14.46 6.12 9.29
N GLY A 38 13.26 6.45 9.79
CA GLY A 38 12.18 7.04 9.00
C GLY A 38 11.43 6.09 8.06
N MET A 39 11.75 4.80 8.05
CA MET A 39 11.01 3.79 7.29
C MET A 39 9.78 3.32 8.05
N ARG A 40 8.68 3.11 7.33
CA ARG A 40 7.42 2.55 7.85
C ARG A 40 7.23 1.15 7.29
N PHE A 41 7.05 0.19 8.19
CA PHE A 41 6.72 -1.19 7.81
C PHE A 41 5.24 -1.44 8.05
N TYR A 42 4.61 -2.13 7.11
CA TYR A 42 3.20 -2.50 7.15
C TYR A 42 3.06 -4.01 7.16
N ASN A 43 1.88 -4.48 7.56
CA ASN A 43 1.51 -5.85 7.33
C ASN A 43 1.28 -6.04 5.84
N GLU A 44 1.94 -7.03 5.25
CA GLU A 44 1.81 -7.30 3.82
C GLU A 44 0.37 -7.69 3.47
N LYS A 45 -0.34 -8.39 4.37
CA LYS A 45 -1.73 -8.79 4.17
C LYS A 45 -2.66 -7.58 4.03
N ASP A 46 -2.44 -6.52 4.82
CA ASP A 46 -3.26 -5.31 4.78
C ASP A 46 -3.03 -4.55 3.47
N LEU A 47 -1.77 -4.39 3.05
CA LEU A 47 -1.44 -3.78 1.76
C LEU A 47 -2.01 -4.59 0.59
N PHE A 48 -1.95 -5.92 0.68
CA PHE A 48 -2.49 -6.81 -0.32
C PHE A 48 -4.02 -6.74 -0.40
N HIS A 49 -4.70 -6.60 0.73
CA HIS A 49 -6.15 -6.38 0.76
C HIS A 49 -6.51 -5.06 0.06
N ILE A 50 -5.79 -3.96 0.33
CA ILE A 50 -6.00 -2.67 -0.35
C ILE A 50 -5.80 -2.81 -1.86
N TYR A 51 -4.69 -3.43 -2.26
CA TYR A 51 -4.37 -3.68 -3.66
C TYR A 51 -5.49 -4.47 -4.36
N ASN A 52 -5.91 -5.60 -3.79
CA ASN A 52 -6.98 -6.43 -4.34
C ASN A 52 -8.30 -5.69 -4.42
N THR A 53 -8.68 -4.95 -3.39
CA THR A 53 -9.90 -4.14 -3.40
C THR A 53 -9.83 -3.08 -4.50
N PHE A 54 -8.70 -2.41 -4.68
CA PHE A 54 -8.53 -1.39 -5.72
C PHE A 54 -8.66 -1.96 -7.13
N ILE A 55 -7.94 -3.05 -7.46
CA ILE A 55 -7.98 -3.66 -8.80
C ILE A 55 -9.35 -4.26 -9.13
N ASN A 56 -10.08 -4.77 -8.13
CA ASN A 56 -11.40 -5.37 -8.32
C ASN A 56 -12.52 -4.32 -8.36
N THR A 57 -12.35 -3.18 -7.67
CA THR A 57 -13.34 -2.08 -7.66
C THR A 57 -13.17 -1.15 -8.86
N PHE A 58 -11.93 -0.96 -9.30
CA PHE A 58 -11.60 -0.17 -10.49
C PHE A 58 -10.91 -1.06 -11.54
N PRO A 59 -11.60 -2.10 -12.06
CA PRO A 59 -11.08 -2.84 -13.18
C PRO A 59 -10.89 -1.86 -14.35
N LYS A 60 -9.78 -2.01 -15.08
CA LYS A 60 -9.33 -1.15 -16.18
C LYS A 60 -10.44 -0.87 -17.21
N ASN A 61 -11.28 0.12 -16.95
CA ASN A 61 -12.20 0.74 -17.91
C ASN A 61 -11.75 2.18 -18.24
N LEU A 62 -10.43 2.40 -18.27
CA LEU A 62 -9.78 3.62 -18.75
C LEU A 62 -8.77 3.26 -19.85
N GLN A 63 -9.24 2.50 -20.83
CA GLN A 63 -8.71 2.51 -22.19
C GLN A 63 -9.87 2.90 -23.10
N GLN A 64 -10.19 4.20 -23.11
CA GLN A 64 -10.92 4.86 -24.20
C GLN A 64 -10.00 5.93 -24.76
#